data_AF-A0A7J5P607-F1
#
_entry.id   AF-A0A7J5P607-F1
#
_cell.length_a   1.000
_cell.length_b   1.000
_cell.length_c   1.000
_cell.angle_alpha   90.00
_cell.angle_beta   90.00
_cell.angle_gamma   90.00
#
_symmetry.space_group_name_H-M   'P 1'
#
loop_
_entity.id
_entity.type
_entity.pdbx_description
1 polymer ?
#
loop_
_entity_poly.entity_id
_entity_poly.type
_entity_poly.pdbx_seq_one_letter_code
_entity_poly.pdbx_strand_id
1 'polypeptide(L)'
;MKKKIFVMGKVYDLGTLSVDMIENAVQADLDKVFNVGGVRFKLREVSGKTLELTFFRKYREKEIDWLNYDPKLIYNIDANIITGHSFNGFRIPDYWGGVPFGYTFFMSKREFIGCYKNSAVMLGADQVDRVKITAQPEKVVMRLTF
;
A
#
# COMPACT_ATOMS: atom_id res chain seq x y z
N MET A 1 -16.28 3.68 10.65
CA MET A 1 -16.46 4.14 9.25
C MET A 1 -17.17 3.08 8.39
N LYS A 2 -18.02 3.45 7.40
CA LYS A 2 -18.63 2.50 6.43
C LYS A 2 -18.01 2.68 5.04
N LYS A 3 -16.77 2.20 4.87
CA LYS A 3 -16.02 2.35 3.61
C LYS A 3 -15.40 1.02 3.18
N LYS A 4 -15.37 0.80 1.87
CA LYS A 4 -14.64 -0.28 1.22
C LYS A 4 -13.25 0.19 0.85
N ILE A 5 -12.23 -0.54 1.28
CA ILE A 5 -10.82 -0.19 1.04
C ILE A 5 -10.13 -1.25 0.21
N PHE A 6 -9.27 -0.82 -0.70
CA PHE A 6 -8.41 -1.69 -1.49
C PHE A 6 -7.03 -1.80 -0.84
N VAL A 7 -6.57 -3.02 -0.58
CA VAL A 7 -5.20 -3.28 -0.07
C VAL A 7 -4.83 -4.72 -0.42
N MET A 8 -3.56 -4.95 -0.77
CA MET A 8 -3.01 -6.30 -1.05
C MET A 8 -3.88 -7.14 -2.01
N GLY A 9 -4.31 -6.55 -3.13
CA GLY A 9 -5.06 -7.25 -4.18
C GLY A 9 -6.54 -7.49 -3.88
N LYS A 10 -7.05 -7.01 -2.74
CA LYS A 10 -8.41 -7.30 -2.25
C LYS A 10 -9.14 -6.04 -1.79
N VAL A 11 -10.47 -6.11 -1.81
CA VAL A 11 -11.35 -5.07 -1.27
C VAL A 11 -12.01 -5.56 0.01
N TYR A 12 -11.94 -4.75 1.06
CA TYR A 12 -12.49 -5.05 2.38
C TYR A 12 -13.52 -4.01 2.78
N ASP A 13 -14.67 -4.42 3.31
CA ASP A 13 -15.76 -3.55 3.69
C ASP A 13 -15.81 -3.33 5.22
N LEU A 14 -15.41 -2.13 5.68
CA LEU A 14 -15.45 -1.72 7.09
C LEU A 14 -16.86 -1.54 7.65
N GLY A 15 -17.90 -1.56 6.80
CA GLY A 15 -19.29 -1.64 7.24
C GLY A 15 -19.69 -3.05 7.70
N THR A 16 -18.88 -4.07 7.38
CA THR A 16 -19.16 -5.49 7.69
C THR A 16 -18.06 -6.16 8.52
N LEU A 17 -16.81 -5.75 8.33
CA LEU A 17 -15.64 -6.30 9.01
C LEU A 17 -15.07 -5.28 9.99
N SER A 18 -14.62 -5.74 11.16
CA SER A 18 -13.86 -4.90 12.06
C SER A 18 -12.46 -4.62 11.51
N VAL A 19 -11.83 -3.56 12.02
CA VAL A 19 -10.44 -3.21 11.70
C VAL A 19 -9.50 -4.39 11.97
N ASP A 20 -9.66 -5.08 13.11
CA ASP A 20 -8.82 -6.23 13.48
C ASP A 20 -8.99 -7.42 12.52
N MET A 21 -10.21 -7.67 12.03
CA MET A 21 -10.45 -8.74 11.06
C MET A 21 -9.73 -8.45 9.73
N ILE A 22 -9.78 -7.21 9.26
CA ILE A 22 -9.09 -6.79 8.04
C ILE A 22 -7.58 -6.81 8.26
N GLU A 23 -7.08 -6.32 9.40
CA GLU A 23 -5.66 -6.33 9.76
C GLU A 23 -5.11 -7.77 9.71
N ASN A 24 -5.79 -8.71 10.38
CA ASN A 24 -5.38 -10.11 10.39
C ASN A 24 -5.43 -10.75 9.00
N ALA A 25 -6.43 -10.44 8.19
CA ALA A 25 -6.55 -10.98 6.83
C ALA A 25 -5.41 -10.49 5.92
N VAL A 26 -5.11 -9.19 5.96
CA VAL A 26 -4.01 -8.60 5.19
C VAL A 26 -2.66 -9.11 5.68
N GLN A 27 -2.47 -9.25 7.01
CA GLN A 27 -1.26 -9.82 7.59
C GLN A 27 -1.03 -11.26 7.11
N ALA A 28 -2.08 -12.09 7.09
CA ALA A 28 -1.98 -13.48 6.62
C ALA A 28 -1.59 -13.58 5.13
N ASP A 29 -2.01 -12.63 4.29
CA ASP A 29 -1.56 -12.57 2.89
C ASP A 29 -0.10 -12.10 2.78
N LEU A 30 0.32 -11.12 3.59
CA LEU A 30 1.71 -10.67 3.65
C LEU A 30 2.66 -11.77 4.14
N ASP A 31 2.27 -12.53 5.16
CA ASP A 31 3.09 -13.63 5.70
C ASP A 31 3.32 -14.74 4.67
N LYS A 32 2.38 -14.96 3.75
CA LYS A 32 2.56 -15.92 2.64
C LYS A 32 3.58 -15.43 1.60
N VAL A 33 3.65 -14.12 1.38
CA VAL A 33 4.53 -13.51 0.37
C VAL A 33 5.94 -13.29 0.91
N PHE A 34 6.05 -12.84 2.16
CA PHE A 34 7.30 -12.37 2.75
C PHE A 34 7.85 -13.25 3.87
N ASN A 35 7.20 -14.39 4.14
CA ASN A 35 7.34 -15.18 5.36
C ASN A 35 6.93 -14.41 6.62
N VAL A 36 6.60 -15.16 7.67
CA VAL A 36 6.18 -14.60 8.96
C VAL A 36 7.23 -13.62 9.49
N GLY A 37 6.80 -12.38 9.75
CA GLY A 37 7.67 -11.33 10.28
C GLY A 37 8.44 -10.51 9.23
N GLY A 38 8.30 -10.79 7.94
CA GLY A 38 8.92 -10.00 6.87
C GLY A 38 8.30 -8.60 6.74
N VAL A 39 6.97 -8.51 6.73
CA VAL A 39 6.20 -7.26 6.76
C VAL A 39 5.15 -7.37 7.85
N ARG A 40 5.09 -6.40 8.76
CA ARG A 40 4.02 -6.28 9.74
C ARG A 40 3.07 -5.17 9.32
N PHE A 41 1.78 -5.48 9.25
CA PHE A 41 0.72 -4.55 8.92
C PHE A 41 0.02 -4.03 10.17
N LYS A 42 -0.47 -2.80 10.10
CA LYS A 42 -1.42 -2.21 11.05
C LYS A 42 -2.46 -1.39 10.32
N LEU A 43 -3.72 -1.53 10.71
CA LEU A 43 -4.84 -0.73 10.23
C LEU A 43 -5.43 0.06 11.41
N ARG A 44 -5.66 1.36 11.20
CA ARG A 44 -6.25 2.22 12.24
C ARG A 44 -7.26 3.19 11.65
N GLU A 45 -8.44 3.28 12.26
CA GLU A 45 -9.35 4.42 12.07
C GLU A 45 -8.81 5.61 12.88
N VAL A 46 -8.26 6.62 12.20
CA VAL A 46 -7.67 7.82 12.84
C VAL A 46 -8.76 8.83 13.17
N SER A 47 -9.78 8.91 12.33
CA SER A 47 -11.01 9.67 12.56
C SER A 47 -12.13 9.06 11.73
N GLY A 48 -13.38 9.51 11.91
CA GLY A 48 -14.54 8.97 11.19
C GLY A 48 -14.48 9.02 9.65
N LYS A 49 -13.47 9.71 9.09
CA LYS A 49 -13.21 9.79 7.63
C LYS A 49 -11.79 9.42 7.21
N THR A 50 -10.90 9.10 8.16
CA THR A 50 -9.48 8.83 7.87
C THR A 50 -9.05 7.46 8.36
N LEU A 51 -8.51 6.66 7.45
CA LEU A 51 -7.84 5.39 7.75
C LEU A 51 -6.34 5.53 7.55
N GLU A 52 -5.57 4.89 8.43
CA GLU A 52 -4.12 4.77 8.34
C GLU A 52 -3.76 3.30 8.19
N LEU A 53 -3.03 3.01 7.12
CA LEU A 53 -2.44 1.71 6.80
C LEU A 53 -0.93 1.85 6.99
N THR A 54 -0.37 1.09 7.92
CA THR A 54 1.07 1.11 8.18
C THR A 54 1.66 -0.26 7.87
N PHE A 55 2.69 -0.27 7.02
CA PHE A 55 3.45 -1.45 6.68
C PHE A 55 4.86 -1.29 7.24
N PHE A 56 5.13 -1.95 8.35
CA PHE A 56 6.47 -2.07 8.91
C PHE A 56 7.23 -3.14 8.14
N ARG A 57 8.43 -2.82 7.70
CA ARG A 57 9.27 -3.74 6.93
C ARG A 57 10.72 -3.46 7.22
N LYS A 58 11.59 -4.34 6.76
CA LYS A 58 13.04 -4.09 6.72
C LYS A 58 13.50 -4.11 5.27
N TYR A 59 14.16 -3.05 4.85
CA TYR A 59 15.01 -3.13 3.66
C TYR A 59 16.29 -3.88 3.99
N ARG A 60 16.88 -4.54 3.00
CA ARG A 60 18.26 -4.99 3.12
C ARG A 60 19.18 -3.77 3.11
N GLU A 61 20.33 -3.90 3.76
CA GLU A 61 21.34 -2.85 3.78
C GLU A 61 21.70 -2.45 2.34
N LYS A 62 21.72 -1.14 2.04
CA LYS A 62 21.98 -0.56 0.70
C LYS A 62 20.91 -0.80 -0.37
N GLU A 63 19.77 -1.43 -0.07
CA GLU A 63 18.63 -1.47 -1.02
C GLU A 63 18.00 -0.09 -1.20
N ILE A 64 18.12 0.76 -0.17
CA ILE A 64 17.67 2.14 -0.22
C ILE A 64 18.80 3.07 0.17
N ASP A 65 19.02 4.04 -0.72
CA ASP A 65 19.76 5.23 -0.39
C ASP A 65 18.85 6.23 0.33
N TRP A 66 18.86 6.15 1.67
CA TRP A 66 18.11 7.10 2.51
C TRP A 66 18.72 8.50 2.51
N LEU A 67 20.02 8.62 2.19
CA LEU A 67 20.70 9.92 2.13
C LEU A 67 20.19 10.74 0.94
N ASN A 68 19.88 10.05 -0.17
CA ASN A 68 19.36 10.66 -1.39
C ASN A 68 17.85 10.39 -1.61
N TYR A 69 17.11 10.09 -0.55
CA TYR A 69 15.67 9.85 -0.65
C TYR A 69 14.89 11.11 -1.07
N ASP A 70 14.24 11.06 -2.23
CA ASP A 70 13.28 12.10 -2.64
C ASP A 70 11.87 11.78 -2.08
N PRO A 71 11.30 12.65 -1.23
CA PRO A 71 9.95 12.45 -0.67
C PRO A 71 8.82 12.49 -1.71
N LYS A 72 9.09 12.91 -2.94
CA LYS A 72 8.15 12.84 -4.08
C LYS A 72 8.09 11.46 -4.71
N LEU A 73 9.00 10.56 -4.35
CA LEU A 73 9.07 9.20 -4.88
C LEU A 73 8.44 8.19 -3.92
N ILE A 74 8.12 7.02 -4.47
CA ILE A 74 7.77 5.80 -3.74
C ILE A 74 8.56 4.64 -4.33
N TYR A 75 9.07 3.75 -3.48
CA TYR A 75 9.79 2.56 -3.94
C TYR A 75 8.81 1.50 -4.45
N ASN A 76 9.22 0.76 -5.47
CA ASN A 76 8.41 -0.27 -6.12
C ASN A 76 7.93 -1.32 -5.10
N ILE A 77 8.78 -1.72 -4.15
CA ILE A 77 8.37 -2.66 -3.11
C ILE A 77 7.26 -2.09 -2.20
N ASP A 78 7.28 -0.78 -1.90
CA ASP A 78 6.21 -0.13 -1.13
C ASP A 78 4.91 -0.07 -1.93
N ALA A 79 5.01 0.30 -3.20
CA ALA A 79 3.87 0.27 -4.13
C ALA A 79 3.25 -1.14 -4.21
N ASN A 80 4.08 -2.17 -4.31
CA ASN A 80 3.65 -3.57 -4.38
C ASN A 80 3.05 -4.06 -3.07
N ILE A 81 3.63 -3.74 -1.91
CA ILE A 81 3.08 -4.09 -0.59
C ILE A 81 1.74 -3.41 -0.34
N ILE A 82 1.56 -2.15 -0.75
CA ILE A 82 0.29 -1.44 -0.60
C ILE A 82 -0.79 -2.09 -1.48
N THR A 83 -0.45 -2.41 -2.73
CA THR A 83 -1.44 -2.78 -3.76
C THR A 83 -1.62 -4.29 -3.94
N GLY A 84 -0.67 -5.10 -3.48
CA GLY A 84 -0.56 -6.52 -3.83
C GLY A 84 -0.02 -6.78 -5.23
N HIS A 85 0.42 -5.75 -5.96
CA HIS A 85 0.90 -5.92 -7.33
C HIS A 85 2.08 -6.89 -7.39
N SER A 86 2.04 -7.79 -8.39
CA SER A 86 3.01 -8.87 -8.62
C SER A 86 3.01 -9.99 -7.58
N PHE A 87 2.19 -9.93 -6.53
CA PHE A 87 2.05 -11.03 -5.57
C PHE A 87 0.92 -11.97 -5.98
N ASN A 88 1.16 -13.28 -5.91
CA ASN A 88 0.18 -14.32 -6.25
C ASN A 88 -0.46 -14.13 -7.64
N GLY A 89 0.30 -13.61 -8.61
CA GLY A 89 -0.18 -13.34 -9.96
C GLY A 89 -1.13 -12.13 -10.09
N PHE A 90 -1.41 -11.40 -9.01
CA PHE A 90 -2.28 -10.23 -9.05
C PHE A 90 -1.63 -9.08 -9.83
N ARG A 91 -2.41 -8.49 -10.74
CA ARG A 91 -2.05 -7.28 -11.49
C ARG A 91 -3.04 -6.19 -11.14
N ILE A 92 -2.50 -5.02 -10.80
CA ILE A 92 -3.34 -3.87 -10.50
C ILE A 92 -4.01 -3.39 -11.81
N PRO A 93 -5.31 -3.02 -11.81
CA PRO A 93 -6.00 -2.65 -13.04
C PRO A 93 -5.44 -1.43 -13.76
N ASP A 94 -5.24 -0.33 -13.04
CA ASP A 94 -4.56 0.86 -13.54
C ASP A 94 -3.11 0.83 -13.05
N TYR A 95 -2.21 0.48 -13.96
CA TYR A 95 -0.79 0.28 -13.67
C TYR A 95 0.01 1.54 -13.97
N TRP A 96 0.85 1.93 -13.02
CA TRP A 96 1.70 3.13 -13.07
C TRP A 96 2.87 3.06 -14.07
N GLY A 97 2.91 2.05 -14.93
CA GLY A 97 3.99 1.84 -15.91
C GLY A 97 5.23 1.21 -15.27
N GLY A 98 5.83 0.25 -15.97
CA GLY A 98 7.03 -0.43 -15.49
C GLY A 98 8.21 0.53 -15.44
N VAL A 99 9.05 0.38 -14.41
CA VAL A 99 10.34 1.08 -14.34
C VAL A 99 11.18 0.71 -15.57
N PRO A 100 11.82 1.68 -16.26
CA PRO A 100 12.75 1.37 -17.33
C PRO A 100 13.84 0.41 -16.84
N PHE A 101 14.16 -0.60 -17.65
CA PHE A 101 15.16 -1.61 -17.35
C PHE A 101 16.49 -0.93 -16.98
N GLY A 102 17.01 -1.16 -15.77
CA GLY A 102 18.33 -0.68 -15.35
C GLY A 102 18.38 0.52 -14.40
N TYR A 103 17.25 1.04 -13.88
CA TYR A 103 17.24 2.14 -12.91
C TYR A 103 16.67 1.75 -11.54
N THR A 104 17.08 2.51 -10.51
CA THR A 104 16.61 2.44 -9.12
C THR A 104 15.09 2.31 -9.03
N PHE A 105 14.62 1.29 -8.32
CA PHE A 105 13.22 0.83 -8.25
C PHE A 105 12.27 1.81 -7.53
N PHE A 106 12.09 3.02 -8.05
CA PHE A 106 11.15 4.01 -7.53
C PHE A 106 10.35 4.69 -8.64
N MET A 107 9.27 5.36 -8.28
CA MET A 107 8.40 6.13 -9.18
C MET A 107 7.80 7.35 -8.51
N SER A 108 7.17 8.23 -9.30
CA SER A 108 6.42 9.37 -8.77
C SER A 108 5.30 8.91 -7.85
N LYS A 109 5.29 9.44 -6.63
CA LYS A 109 4.20 9.25 -5.67
C LYS A 109 2.88 9.80 -6.22
N ARG A 110 2.93 10.86 -7.03
CA ARG A 110 1.73 11.44 -7.65
C ARG A 110 1.10 10.46 -8.64
N GLU A 111 1.91 9.83 -9.48
CA GLU A 111 1.44 8.83 -10.46
C GLU A 111 0.90 7.60 -9.75
N PHE A 112 1.65 7.06 -8.78
CA PHE A 112 1.19 5.95 -7.95
C PHE A 112 -0.17 6.24 -7.29
N ILE A 113 -0.35 7.43 -6.71
CA ILE A 113 -1.62 7.82 -6.07
C ILE A 113 -2.78 7.84 -7.08
N GLY A 114 -2.55 8.34 -8.29
CA GLY A 114 -3.54 8.31 -9.37
C GLY A 114 -3.97 6.90 -9.71
N CYS A 115 -3.00 6.03 -10.01
CA CYS A 115 -3.21 4.63 -10.34
C CYS A 115 -3.90 3.85 -9.21
N TYR A 116 -3.49 4.07 -7.96
CA TYR A 116 -4.14 3.47 -6.79
C TYR A 116 -5.61 3.88 -6.69
N LYS A 117 -5.91 5.18 -6.80
CA LYS A 117 -7.29 5.68 -6.69
C LYS A 117 -8.20 5.11 -7.78
N ASN A 118 -7.73 5.09 -9.02
CA ASN A 118 -8.46 4.53 -10.15
C ASN A 118 -8.69 3.02 -9.95
N SER A 119 -7.64 2.29 -9.59
CA SER A 119 -7.69 0.86 -9.34
C SER A 119 -8.62 0.48 -8.20
N ALA A 120 -8.62 1.25 -7.11
CA ALA A 120 -9.53 1.04 -6.00
C ALA A 120 -10.99 1.05 -6.47
N VAL A 121 -11.37 2.06 -7.26
CA VAL A 121 -12.73 2.15 -7.84
C VAL A 121 -13.01 0.99 -8.81
N MET A 122 -12.07 0.67 -9.71
CA MET A 122 -12.23 -0.45 -10.65
C MET A 122 -12.40 -1.81 -9.96
N LEU A 123 -11.81 -1.99 -8.78
CA LEU A 123 -11.94 -3.21 -7.97
C LEU A 123 -13.17 -3.21 -7.05
N GLY A 124 -13.96 -2.12 -7.04
CA GLY A 124 -15.18 -2.00 -6.24
C GLY A 124 -14.97 -1.47 -4.82
N ALA A 125 -13.82 -0.87 -4.52
CA ALA A 125 -13.62 -0.08 -3.30
C ALA A 125 -14.24 1.32 -3.46
N ASP A 126 -14.43 2.01 -2.33
CA ASP A 126 -14.95 3.38 -2.36
C ASP A 126 -13.91 4.36 -2.93
N GLN A 127 -14.40 5.40 -3.59
CA GLN A 127 -13.57 6.49 -4.05
C GLN A 127 -12.89 7.17 -2.86
N VAL A 128 -11.56 7.29 -2.95
CA VAL A 128 -10.75 7.99 -1.94
C VAL A 128 -10.55 9.44 -2.40
N ASP A 129 -10.93 10.40 -1.56
CA ASP A 129 -10.71 11.83 -1.85
C ASP A 129 -9.22 12.15 -1.87
N ARG A 130 -8.52 11.79 -0.78
CA ARG A 130 -7.11 12.10 -0.59
C ARG A 130 -6.32 10.88 -0.12
N VAL A 131 -5.19 10.65 -0.78
CA VAL A 131 -4.17 9.69 -0.35
C VAL A 131 -2.92 10.47 0.06
N LYS A 132 -2.34 10.12 1.22
CA LYS A 132 -1.03 10.62 1.64
C LYS A 132 -0.11 9.44 1.96
N ILE A 133 1.10 9.45 1.38
CA ILE A 133 2.09 8.39 1.60
C ILE A 133 3.35 8.97 2.22
N THR A 134 3.75 8.39 3.34
CA THR A 134 4.97 8.73 4.07
C THR A 134 5.84 7.48 4.15
N ALA A 135 6.95 7.46 3.41
CA ALA A 135 7.96 6.40 3.55
C ALA A 135 9.01 6.81 4.57
N GLN A 136 9.43 5.84 5.37
CA GLN A 136 10.45 5.91 6.41
C GLN A 136 11.33 4.64 6.29
N PRO A 137 12.55 4.65 6.85
CA PRO A 137 13.44 3.49 6.90
C PRO A 137 12.76 2.16 7.23
N GLU A 138 11.96 2.18 8.28
CA GLU A 138 11.36 1.00 8.89
C GLU A 138 9.90 0.77 8.47
N LYS A 139 9.28 1.71 7.75
CA LYS A 139 7.86 1.60 7.40
C LYS A 139 7.41 2.49 6.23
N VAL A 140 6.34 2.10 5.58
CA VAL A 140 5.53 2.99 4.74
C VAL A 140 4.15 3.16 5.37
N VAL A 141 3.69 4.42 5.45
CA VAL A 141 2.39 4.80 6.00
C VAL A 141 1.55 5.40 4.89
N MET A 142 0.39 4.82 4.65
CA MET A 142 -0.62 5.32 3.72
C MET A 142 -1.86 5.77 4.49
N ARG A 143 -2.24 7.03 4.30
CA ARG A 143 -3.48 7.59 4.84
C ARG A 143 -4.49 7.78 3.73
N LEU A 144 -5.70 7.27 3.95
CA LEU A 144 -6.86 7.41 3.08
C LEU A 144 -7.85 8.34 3.77
N THR A 145 -8.28 9.39 3.08
CA THR A 145 -9.39 10.26 3.51
C THR A 145 -10.54 10.12 2.52
N PHE A 146 -11.73 9.89 3.05
CA PHE A 146 -12.99 9.67 2.34
C PHE A 146 -14.05 10.72 2.68
#